data_AF-A0A7K9JJY0-F1
#
_entry.id   AF-A0A7K9JJY0-F1
#
_cell.length_a   1.000
_cell.length_b   1.000
_cell.length_c   1.000
_cell.angle_alpha   90.00
_cell.angle_beta   90.00
_cell.angle_gamma   90.00
#
_symmetry.space_group_name_H-M   'P 1'
#
loop_
_entity.id
_entity.type
_entity.pdbx_description
1 polymer ?
#
loop_
_entity_poly.entity_id
_entity_poly.type
_entity_poly.pdbx_seq_one_letter_code
_entity_poly.pdbx_strand_id
1 'polypeptide(L)'
;GVILRDSHGVAQVRFVTGNKILRILKSKGLAPDLPEDLYHLIKKAVAVRKHLERNRKDKDAKFRLILIESRIHRLARYYKTKRVLPPNWK
;
A
#
# COMPACT_ATOMS: atom_id res chain seq x y z
N GLY A 1 1.22 -3.24 -13.72
CA GLY A 1 2.52 -2.83 -14.28
C GLY A 1 3.29 -4.05 -14.74
N VAL A 2 3.72 -4.88 -13.79
CA VAL A 2 4.50 -6.11 -14.03
C VAL A 2 3.86 -7.01 -15.09
N ILE A 3 2.58 -7.38 -14.94
CA ILE A 3 1.86 -8.24 -15.89
C ILE A 3 1.84 -7.64 -17.31
N LEU A 4 1.65 -6.31 -17.44
CA LEU A 4 1.63 -5.65 -18.74
C LEU A 4 3.00 -5.72 -19.43
N ARG A 5 4.09 -5.63 -18.66
CA ARG A 5 5.44 -5.77 -19.20
C ARG A 5 5.75 -7.22 -19.57
N ASP A 6 5.47 -8.15 -18.67
CA ASP A 6 5.97 -9.52 -18.76
C ASP A 6 5.08 -10.42 -19.64
N SER A 7 3.76 -10.18 -19.66
CA SER A 7 2.81 -10.98 -20.45
C SER A 7 2.34 -10.29 -21.73
N HIS A 8 2.43 -8.95 -21.80
CA HIS A 8 1.91 -8.18 -22.94
C HIS A 8 2.98 -7.30 -23.61
N GLY A 9 4.25 -7.36 -23.19
CA GLY A 9 5.36 -6.62 -23.80
C GLY A 9 5.31 -5.09 -23.61
N VAL A 10 4.40 -4.57 -22.78
CA VAL A 10 4.27 -3.12 -22.54
C VAL A 10 5.21 -2.70 -21.42
N ALA A 11 6.40 -2.24 -21.79
CA ALA A 11 7.45 -1.84 -20.84
C ALA A 11 6.99 -0.74 -19.86
N GLN A 12 6.39 0.33 -20.36
CA GLN A 12 5.78 1.37 -19.54
C GLN A 12 4.45 1.85 -20.12
N VAL A 13 3.40 1.76 -19.31
CA VAL A 13 2.03 2.17 -19.69
C VAL A 13 1.96 3.62 -20.15
N ARG A 14 2.78 4.51 -19.55
CA ARG A 14 2.78 5.94 -19.84
C ARG A 14 3.08 6.26 -21.31
N PHE A 15 3.99 5.52 -21.95
CA PHE A 15 4.36 5.81 -23.34
C PHE A 15 3.27 5.40 -24.34
N VAL A 16 2.49 4.36 -24.01
CA VAL A 16 1.42 3.88 -24.88
C VAL A 16 0.16 4.72 -24.73
N THR A 17 -0.20 5.11 -23.49
CA THR A 17 -1.49 5.75 -23.20
C THR A 17 -1.40 7.25 -22.89
N GLY A 18 -0.18 7.82 -22.85
CA GLY A 18 0.08 9.20 -22.44
C GLY A 18 -0.12 9.47 -20.94
N ASN A 19 -0.66 8.52 -20.17
CA ASN A 19 -1.04 8.70 -18.77
C ASN A 19 -0.47 7.61 -17.85
N LYS A 20 -0.30 7.95 -16.57
CA LYS A 20 0.11 6.96 -15.55
C LYS A 20 -1.05 6.03 -15.21
N ILE A 21 -0.73 4.76 -14.93
CA ILE A 21 -1.73 3.71 -14.65
C ILE A 21 -2.77 4.12 -13.58
N LEU A 22 -2.33 4.71 -12.46
CA LEU A 22 -3.23 5.14 -11.39
C LEU A 22 -4.18 6.28 -11.81
N ARG A 23 -3.78 7.14 -12.75
CA ARG A 23 -4.68 8.16 -13.31
C ARG A 23 -5.76 7.54 -14.19
N ILE A 24 -5.40 6.54 -14.99
CA ILE A 24 -6.34 5.80 -15.85
C ILE A 24 -7.36 5.04 -14.99
N LEU A 25 -6.92 4.44 -13.88
CA LEU A 25 -7.82 3.76 -12.96
C LEU A 25 -8.79 4.74 -12.29
N LYS A 26 -8.30 5.92 -11.86
CA LYS A 26 -9.15 6.97 -11.28
C LYS A 26 -10.17 7.50 -12.26
N SER A 27 -9.77 7.78 -13.51
CA SER A 27 -10.70 8.29 -14.53
C SER A 27 -11.80 7.28 -14.89
N LYS A 28 -11.51 5.99 -14.73
CA LYS A 28 -12.48 4.90 -14.97
C LYS A 28 -13.27 4.50 -13.72
N GLY A 29 -13.05 5.14 -12.57
CA GLY A 29 -13.70 4.77 -11.30
C GLY A 29 -13.29 3.42 -10.73
N LEU A 30 -12.17 2.85 -11.20
CA LEU A 30 -11.63 1.54 -10.79
C LEU A 30 -10.45 1.66 -9.81
N ALA A 31 -10.17 2.87 -9.34
CA ALA A 31 -9.09 3.09 -8.39
C ALA A 31 -9.49 2.55 -7.01
N PRO A 32 -8.57 1.88 -6.28
CA PRO A 32 -8.85 1.45 -4.92
C PRO A 32 -9.03 2.66 -4.00
N ASP A 33 -9.94 2.52 -3.02
CA ASP A 33 -10.21 3.56 -2.01
C ASP A 33 -8.99 3.83 -1.11
N LEU A 34 -8.19 2.78 -0.87
CA LEU A 34 -6.96 2.85 -0.10
C LEU A 34 -5.75 2.80 -1.04
N PRO A 35 -4.77 3.70 -0.90
CA PRO A 35 -3.51 3.61 -1.64
C PRO A 35 -2.84 2.23 -1.46
N GLU A 36 -2.33 1.66 -2.55
CA GLU A 36 -1.82 0.28 -2.55
C GLU A 36 -0.63 0.09 -1.60
N ASP A 37 0.24 1.09 -1.48
CA ASP A 37 1.38 1.07 -0.56
C ASP A 37 0.95 0.97 0.91
N LEU A 38 -0.10 1.71 1.29
CA LEU A 38 -0.67 1.67 2.62
C LEU A 38 -1.37 0.33 2.88
N TYR A 39 -2.15 -0.16 1.92
CA TYR A 39 -2.82 -1.46 1.99
C TYR A 39 -1.83 -2.60 2.26
N HIS A 40 -0.72 -2.66 1.50
CA HIS A 40 0.26 -3.75 1.65
C HIS A 40 0.99 -3.71 2.99
N LEU A 41 1.25 -2.51 3.55
CA LEU A 41 1.84 -2.40 4.89
C LEU A 41 0.86 -2.87 5.98
N ILE A 42 -0.41 -2.49 5.88
CA ILE A 42 -1.45 -2.95 6.82
C ILE A 42 -1.59 -4.47 6.75
N LYS A 43 -1.68 -5.04 5.54
CA LYS A 43 -1.72 -6.48 5.33
C LYS A 43 -0.53 -7.20 5.97
N LYS A 44 0.67 -6.61 5.86
CA LYS A 44 1.88 -7.14 6.50
C LYS A 44 1.81 -7.04 8.03
N ALA A 45 1.35 -5.91 8.58
CA ALA A 45 1.19 -5.73 10.02
C ALA A 45 0.21 -6.75 10.62
N VAL A 46 -0.93 -6.98 9.95
CA VAL A 46 -1.93 -7.98 10.37
C VAL A 46 -1.33 -9.39 10.41
N ALA A 47 -0.54 -9.77 9.40
CA ALA A 47 0.12 -11.07 9.37
C ALA A 47 1.13 -11.24 10.53
N VAL A 48 1.93 -10.21 10.82
CA VAL A 48 2.89 -10.24 11.93
C VAL A 48 2.18 -10.28 13.28
N ARG A 49 1.07 -9.55 13.43
CA ARG A 49 0.25 -9.58 14.65
C ARG A 49 -0.30 -10.97 14.92
N LYS A 50 -0.86 -11.63 13.89
CA LYS A 50 -1.34 -13.02 13.96
C LYS A 50 -0.23 -14.01 14.34
N HIS A 51 0.99 -13.83 13.84
CA HIS A 51 2.15 -14.64 14.26
C HIS A 51 2.48 -14.45 15.75
N LEU A 52 2.50 -13.20 16.22
CA LEU A 52 2.83 -12.85 17.60
C LEU A 52 1.77 -13.29 18.63
N GLU A 53 0.52 -13.49 18.22
CA GLU A 53 -0.54 -14.05 19.09
C GLU A 53 -0.15 -15.41 19.64
N ARG A 54 0.47 -16.26 18.80
CA ARG A 54 0.98 -17.60 19.15
C ARG A 54 2.41 -17.53 19.69
N ASN A 55 3.24 -16.67 19.12
CA ASN A 55 4.68 -16.59 19.41
C ASN A 55 5.04 -15.33 20.22
N ARG A 56 4.45 -15.18 21.41
CA ARG A 56 4.56 -13.94 22.21
C ARG A 56 5.98 -13.57 22.66
N LYS A 57 6.90 -14.54 22.68
CA LYS A 57 8.31 -14.36 23.08
C LYS A 57 9.22 -13.89 21.93
N ASP A 58 8.72 -13.85 20.70
CA ASP A 58 9.48 -13.40 19.53
C ASP A 58 9.67 -11.87 19.56
N LYS A 59 10.81 -11.45 20.12
CA LYS A 59 11.18 -10.03 20.27
C LYS A 59 11.49 -9.37 18.93
N ASP A 60 12.07 -10.09 17.98
CA ASP A 60 12.41 -9.56 16.65
C ASP A 60 11.14 -9.25 15.85
N ALA A 61 10.17 -10.16 15.82
CA ALA A 61 8.89 -9.90 15.17
C ALA A 61 8.14 -8.72 15.83
N LYS A 62 8.24 -8.58 17.16
CA LYS A 62 7.67 -7.44 17.90
C LYS A 62 8.31 -6.11 17.49
N PHE A 63 9.64 -6.07 17.39
CA PHE A 63 10.37 -4.90 16.92
C PHE A 63 9.99 -4.54 15.47
N ARG A 64 9.93 -5.55 14.58
CA ARG A 64 9.53 -5.35 13.19
C ARG A 64 8.09 -4.87 13.05
N LEU A 65 7.18 -5.32 13.90
CA LEU A 65 5.80 -4.81 13.93
C LEU A 65 5.77 -3.31 14.20
N ILE A 66 6.52 -2.83 15.21
CA ILE A 66 6.62 -1.40 15.54
C ILE A 66 7.13 -0.58 14.34
N LEU A 67 8.14 -1.09 13.62
CA LEU A 67 8.65 -0.42 12.43
C LEU A 67 7.62 -0.33 11.31
N ILE A 68 6.84 -1.40 11.09
CA ILE A 68 5.79 -1.43 10.07
C ILE A 68 4.68 -0.44 10.44
N GLU A 69 4.20 -0.46 11.69
CA GLU A 69 3.19 0.47 12.21
C GLU A 69 3.66 1.93 12.10
N SER A 70 4.93 2.20 12.42
CA SER A 70 5.52 3.54 12.27
C SER A 70 5.52 4.02 10.81
N ARG A 71 5.76 3.12 9.85
CA ARG A 71 5.69 3.42 8.42
C ARG A 71 4.24 3.68 7.97
N ILE A 72 3.28 2.90 8.47
CA ILE A 72 1.84 3.09 8.21
C ILE A 72 1.43 4.48 8.68
N HIS A 73 1.75 4.86 9.93
CA HIS A 73 1.41 6.18 10.46
C HIS A 73 2.03 7.33 9.64
N ARG A 74 3.28 7.17 9.19
CA ARG A 74 3.94 8.19 8.36
C ARG A 74 3.24 8.35 7.00
N LEU A 75 2.89 7.25 6.33
CA LEU A 75 2.16 7.31 5.06
C LEU A 75 0.73 7.80 5.21
N ALA A 76 0.03 7.37 6.26
CA ALA A 76 -1.31 7.86 6.58
C ALA A 76 -1.32 9.39 6.76
N ARG A 77 -0.34 9.96 7.48
CA ARG A 77 -0.17 11.43 7.59
C ARG A 77 -0.01 12.09 6.22
N TYR A 78 0.88 11.57 5.37
CA TYR A 78 1.08 12.09 4.02
C TYR A 78 -0.21 12.09 3.19
N TYR A 79 -0.95 10.97 3.20
CA TYR A 79 -2.19 10.85 2.42
C TYR A 79 -3.36 11.67 2.98
N LYS A 80 -3.39 11.93 4.30
CA LYS A 80 -4.31 12.91 4.91
C LYS A 80 -4.00 14.33 4.42
N THR A 81 -2.74 14.75 4.41
CA THR A 81 -2.34 16.06 3.88
C THR A 81 -2.70 16.23 2.40
N LYS A 82 -2.57 15.16 1.61
CA LYS A 82 -2.95 15.15 0.18
C LYS A 82 -4.45 14.95 -0.07
N ARG A 83 -5.28 14.92 0.97
CA ARG A 83 -6.74 14.69 0.90
C ARG A 83 -7.13 13.40 0.15
N VAL A 84 -6.21 12.44 0.10
CA VAL A 84 -6.49 11.09 -0.42
C VAL A 84 -7.20 10.27 0.64
N LEU A 85 -6.88 10.50 1.92
CA LEU A 85 -7.57 9.89 3.06
C LEU A 85 -8.37 10.93 3.85
N PRO A 86 -9.52 10.53 4.42
CA PRO A 86 -10.24 11.34 5.38
C PRO A 86 -9.36 11.70 6.59
N PRO A 87 -9.50 12.92 7.17
CA PRO A 87 -8.74 13.32 8.35
C PRO A 87 -8.94 12.38 9.56
N ASN A 88 -10.15 11.82 9.69
CA ASN A 88 -10.57 10.88 10.74
C ASN A 88 -10.15 9.42 10.48
N TRP A 89 -9.43 9.13 9.39
CA TRP A 89 -8.94 7.77 9.09
C TRP A 89 -7.99 7.28 10.20
N LYS A 90 -8.16 6.02 10.65
CA LYS A 90 -7.38 5.39 11.73
C LYS A 90 -6.82 4.06 11.26
#